data_AF-A0A453Q2W0-F1
#
_entry.id   AF-A0A453Q2W0-F1
#
_cell.length_a   1.000
_cell.length_b   1.000
_cell.length_c   1.000
_cell.angle_alpha   90.00
_cell.angle_beta   90.00
_cell.angle_gamma   90.00
#
_symmetry.space_group_name_H-M   'P 1'
#
loop_
_entity.id
_entity.type
_entity.pdbx_description
1 polymer ?
#
loop_
_entity_poly.entity_id
_entity_poly.type
_entity_poly.pdbx_seq_one_letter_code
_entity_poly.pdbx_strand_id
1 'polypeptide(L)'
;MIYFVDDVEGSPAAQNLALRDLPLRDILFVSEKMAIGVGFDCNPLIFAADETGLWSFVRYLDERKVTPSTSKASQLSEALGKLYGQSRQGSSSDTVEPSKPRGGAHENCITCIVPLRKGSESIVKRFSTSGLDGKIVVWDLENHITIPK
;
A
#
# COMPACT_ATOMS: atom_id res chain seq x y z
N MET A 1 -15.33 4.68 -3.07
CA MET A 1 -15.34 6.14 -3.30
C MET A 1 -14.71 6.80 -2.10
N ILE A 2 -13.85 7.79 -2.31
CA ILE A 2 -13.22 8.57 -1.24
C ILE A 2 -13.56 10.05 -1.46
N TYR A 3 -13.78 10.76 -0.36
CA TYR A 3 -14.06 12.19 -0.34
C TYR A 3 -12.95 12.89 0.41
N PHE A 4 -12.28 13.82 -0.25
CA PHE A 4 -11.38 14.78 0.40
C PHE A 4 -12.18 16.05 0.62
N VAL A 5 -12.32 16.47 1.87
CA VAL A 5 -13.13 17.63 2.25
C VAL A 5 -12.24 18.66 2.90
N ASP A 6 -12.09 19.81 2.25
CA ASP A 6 -11.35 20.96 2.77
C ASP A 6 -12.31 22.02 3.34
N ASP A 7 -11.83 22.74 4.35
CA ASP A 7 -12.46 23.91 4.98
C ASP A 7 -13.93 23.69 5.40
N VAL A 8 -14.12 22.85 6.43
CA VAL A 8 -15.44 22.43 6.93
C VAL A 8 -16.25 23.59 7.54
N GLU A 9 -15.60 24.67 7.99
CA GLU A 9 -16.24 25.71 8.81
C GLU A 9 -16.79 26.91 8.02
N GLY A 10 -16.47 27.06 6.73
CA GLY A 10 -16.92 28.20 5.91
C GLY A 10 -17.75 27.82 4.68
N SER A 11 -17.17 27.00 3.81
CA SER A 11 -17.80 26.52 2.58
C SER A 11 -17.14 25.20 2.17
N PRO A 12 -17.57 24.07 2.74
CA PRO A 12 -16.89 22.79 2.55
C PRO A 12 -16.80 22.44 1.06
N ALA A 13 -15.57 22.35 0.57
CA ALA A 13 -15.26 21.88 -0.76
C ALA A 13 -14.92 20.40 -0.68
N ALA A 14 -15.80 19.56 -1.23
CA ALA A 14 -15.60 18.11 -1.26
C ALA A 14 -15.18 17.67 -2.66
N GLN A 15 -13.94 17.18 -2.79
CA GLN A 15 -13.53 16.46 -3.97
C GLN A 15 -13.91 14.99 -3.83
N ASN A 16 -14.61 14.48 -4.86
CA ASN A 16 -14.93 13.07 -4.98
C ASN A 16 -13.92 12.35 -5.87
N LEU A 17 -13.34 11.27 -5.37
CA LEU A 17 -12.54 10.35 -6.16
C LEU A 17 -13.22 8.97 -6.22
N ALA A 18 -13.68 8.61 -7.42
CA ALA A 18 -14.16 7.29 -7.73
C ALA A 18 -12.97 6.31 -7.79
N LEU A 19 -12.96 5.35 -6.88
CA LEU A 19 -11.98 4.26 -6.89
C LEU A 19 -12.51 3.16 -7.82
N ARG A 20 -11.67 2.66 -8.72
CA ARG A 20 -11.97 1.44 -9.49
C ARG A 20 -11.81 0.19 -8.62
N ASP A 21 -11.09 0.36 -7.52
CA ASP A 21 -10.65 -0.68 -6.62
C ASP A 21 -11.68 -0.90 -5.50
N LEU A 22 -11.44 -1.92 -4.68
CA LEU A 22 -12.31 -2.27 -3.57
C LEU A 22 -12.28 -1.17 -2.49
N PRO A 23 -13.28 -1.15 -1.58
CA PRO A 23 -13.34 -0.12 -0.55
C PRO A 23 -12.07 -0.05 0.31
N LEU A 24 -11.69 1.17 0.68
CA LEU A 24 -10.68 1.39 1.71
C LEU A 24 -11.29 1.09 3.09
N ARG A 25 -10.46 0.56 3.98
CA ARG A 25 -10.77 0.25 5.37
C ARG A 25 -10.17 1.27 6.32
N ASP A 26 -8.98 1.78 6.01
CA ASP A 26 -8.22 2.71 6.85
C ASP A 26 -7.35 3.63 5.97
N ILE A 27 -6.93 4.79 6.49
CA ILE A 27 -6.13 5.78 5.77
C ILE A 27 -5.13 6.47 6.69
N LEU A 28 -3.94 6.76 6.16
CA LEU A 28 -2.89 7.50 6.85
C LEU A 28 -2.40 8.67 6.02
N PHE A 29 -2.52 9.89 6.53
CA PHE A 29 -1.80 11.04 5.98
C PHE A 29 -0.31 10.92 6.33
N VAL A 30 0.53 10.99 5.30
CA VAL A 30 2.00 10.93 5.44
C VAL A 30 2.65 12.29 5.21
N SER A 31 1.93 13.20 4.56
CA SER A 31 2.14 14.64 4.53
C SER A 31 0.80 15.34 4.27
N GLU A 32 0.77 16.68 4.29
CA GLU A 32 -0.42 17.48 3.96
C GLU A 32 -0.98 17.21 2.56
N LYS A 33 -0.13 16.73 1.64
CA LYS A 33 -0.48 16.48 0.23
C LYS A 33 -0.40 15.02 -0.16
N MET A 34 -0.25 14.11 0.79
CA MET A 34 -0.12 12.68 0.50
C MET A 34 -0.76 11.81 1.57
N ALA A 35 -1.55 10.84 1.11
CA ALA A 35 -2.23 9.89 1.97
C ALA A 35 -2.09 8.47 1.42
N ILE A 36 -2.02 7.50 2.34
CA ILE A 36 -1.95 6.07 2.04
C ILE A 36 -3.25 5.43 2.49
N GLY A 37 -4.03 4.92 1.54
CA GLY A 37 -5.23 4.13 1.81
C GLY A 37 -4.91 2.65 1.85
N VAL A 38 -5.57 1.90 2.74
CA VAL A 38 -5.45 0.44 2.81
C VAL A 38 -6.83 -0.20 2.93
N GLY A 39 -6.98 -1.47 2.53
CA GLY A 39 -8.25 -2.17 2.66
C GLY A 39 -8.30 -3.49 1.90
N PHE A 40 -9.39 -3.69 1.19
CA PHE A 40 -9.75 -4.98 0.59
C PHE A 40 -8.91 -5.36 -0.63
N ASP A 41 -8.17 -4.43 -1.22
CA ASP A 41 -7.20 -4.76 -2.28
C ASP A 41 -5.92 -5.43 -1.79
N CYS A 42 -5.73 -5.52 -0.48
CA CYS A 42 -4.56 -6.19 0.15
C CYS A 42 -3.21 -5.53 -0.21
N ASN A 43 -3.23 -4.30 -0.74
CA ASN A 43 -2.05 -3.53 -1.13
C ASN A 43 -2.30 -2.05 -0.77
N PRO A 44 -1.33 -1.31 -0.21
CA PRO A 44 -1.50 0.12 0.05
C PRO A 44 -1.65 0.93 -1.24
N LEU A 45 -2.64 1.84 -1.29
CA LEU A 45 -2.90 2.77 -2.38
C LEU A 45 -2.32 4.15 -2.00
N ILE A 46 -1.59 4.77 -2.94
CA ILE A 46 -1.04 6.12 -2.76
C ILE A 46 -2.00 7.14 -3.38
N PHE A 47 -2.37 8.13 -2.59
CA PHE A 47 -3.10 9.32 -3.03
C PHE A 47 -2.23 10.56 -2.82
N ALA A 48 -2.28 11.50 -3.76
CA ALA A 48 -1.56 12.76 -3.65
C ALA A 48 -2.40 13.93 -4.18
N ALA A 49 -2.27 15.07 -3.52
CA ALA A 49 -2.77 16.36 -4.00
C ALA A 49 -1.69 17.05 -4.85
N ASP A 50 -2.10 17.62 -5.97
CA ASP A 50 -1.23 18.46 -6.78
C ASP A 50 -1.02 19.87 -6.18
N GLU A 51 -0.42 20.77 -6.94
CA GLU A 51 -0.21 22.16 -6.51
C GLU A 51 -1.52 22.93 -6.32
N THR A 52 -2.57 22.54 -7.04
CA THR A 52 -3.91 23.14 -6.97
C THR A 52 -4.76 22.60 -5.82
N GLY A 53 -4.29 21.55 -5.14
CA GLY A 53 -5.01 20.87 -4.06
C GLY A 53 -5.90 19.72 -4.53
N LEU A 54 -5.89 19.39 -5.83
CA LEU A 54 -6.70 18.30 -6.36
C LEU A 54 -6.03 16.95 -6.09
N TRP A 55 -6.75 16.09 -5.38
CA TRP A 55 -6.35 14.75 -5.01
C TRP A 55 -6.54 13.76 -6.16
N SER A 56 -5.60 12.83 -6.30
CA SER A 56 -5.69 11.74 -7.28
C SER A 56 -5.12 10.45 -6.73
N PHE A 57 -5.58 9.32 -7.27
CA PHE A 57 -4.90 8.05 -7.09
C PHE A 57 -3.63 8.04 -7.93
N VAL A 58 -2.49 7.74 -7.31
CA VAL A 58 -1.18 7.76 -7.97
C VAL A 58 -0.84 6.36 -8.48
N ARG A 59 -0.77 5.38 -7.59
CA ARG A 59 -0.46 3.96 -7.85
C ARG A 59 -0.59 3.13 -6.57
N TYR A 60 -0.49 1.82 -6.69
CA TYR A 60 -0.25 0.95 -5.55
C TYR A 60 1.21 1.02 -5.07
N LEU A 61 1.44 0.80 -3.78
CA LEU A 61 2.78 0.85 -3.19
C LEU A 61 3.63 -0.37 -3.58
N ASP A 62 3.02 -1.56 -3.62
CA ASP A 62 3.66 -2.82 -4.01
C ASP A 62 3.51 -3.12 -5.52
N GLU A 63 3.28 -2.10 -6.35
CA GLU A 63 3.37 -2.25 -7.79
C GLU A 63 4.82 -2.56 -8.17
N ARG A 64 5.09 -3.82 -8.51
CA ARG A 64 6.38 -4.22 -9.08
C ARG A 64 6.58 -3.43 -10.36
N LYS A 65 7.53 -2.50 -10.36
CA LYS A 65 8.09 -1.96 -11.60
C LYS A 65 8.53 -3.16 -12.43
N VAL A 66 7.91 -3.37 -13.59
CA VAL A 66 8.35 -4.36 -14.58
C VAL A 66 9.70 -3.87 -15.09
N THR A 67 10.75 -4.17 -14.33
CA THR A 67 12.12 -3.91 -14.73
C THR A 67 12.50 -5.10 -15.61
N PRO A 68 12.85 -4.91 -16.90
CA PRO A 68 13.35 -6.01 -17.70
C PRO A 68 14.58 -6.58 -16.98
N SER A 69 14.52 -7.84 -16.62
CA SER A 69 15.51 -8.52 -15.78
C SER A 69 16.87 -8.54 -16.47
N THR A 70 17.69 -7.54 -16.18
CA THR A 70 19.12 -7.53 -16.52
C THR A 70 19.90 -7.04 -15.31
N SER A 71 20.01 -7.87 -14.29
CA SER A 71 21.15 -7.82 -13.37
C SER A 71 21.26 -9.12 -12.59
N LYS A 72 22.41 -9.77 -12.76
CA LYS A 72 22.82 -10.97 -12.01
C LYS A 72 23.16 -10.56 -10.57
N ALA A 73 22.18 -10.56 -9.67
CA ALA A 73 22.41 -10.37 -8.25
C ALA A 73 22.04 -11.65 -7.48
N SER A 74 23.09 -12.36 -7.02
CA SER A 74 23.12 -13.35 -5.93
C SER A 74 22.01 -14.42 -5.87
N GLN A 75 22.34 -15.63 -6.35
CA GLN A 75 21.52 -16.85 -6.27
C GLN A 75 21.05 -17.25 -4.84
N LEU A 76 21.69 -16.71 -3.79
CA LEU A 76 21.32 -16.97 -2.39
C LEU A 76 20.01 -16.27 -1.98
N SER A 77 19.73 -15.07 -2.49
CA SER A 77 18.51 -14.34 -2.12
C SER A 77 17.27 -14.90 -2.81
N GLU A 78 17.41 -15.42 -4.03
CA GLU A 78 16.33 -16.10 -4.74
C GLU A 78 15.98 -17.45 -4.09
N ALA A 79 16.97 -18.20 -3.61
CA ALA A 79 16.76 -19.47 -2.92
C ALA A 79 16.06 -19.27 -1.57
N LEU A 80 16.42 -18.23 -0.82
CA LEU A 80 15.77 -17.87 0.45
C LEU A 80 14.32 -17.41 0.23
N GLY A 81 14.08 -16.56 -0.79
CA GLY A 81 12.73 -16.12 -1.16
C GLY A 81 11.83 -17.28 -1.58
N LYS A 82 12.37 -18.28 -2.30
CA LYS A 82 11.66 -19.52 -2.64
C LYS A 82 11.36 -20.38 -1.40
N LEU A 83 12.29 -20.48 -0.45
CA LEU A 83 12.11 -21.25 0.79
C LEU A 83 10.97 -20.70 1.66
N TYR A 84 10.90 -19.38 1.84
CA TYR A 84 9.79 -18.77 2.59
C TYR A 84 8.45 -18.89 1.86
N GLY A 85 8.45 -18.83 0.53
CA GLY A 85 7.24 -19.00 -0.30
C GLY A 85 6.68 -20.42 -0.34
N GLN A 86 7.46 -21.44 0.00
CA GLN A 86 7.02 -22.85 -0.04
C GLN A 86 6.28 -23.32 1.23
N SER A 87 6.29 -22.55 2.32
CA SER A 87 5.81 -23.02 3.63
C SER A 87 4.28 -23.17 3.79
N ARG A 88 3.47 -22.92 2.75
CA ARG A 88 1.99 -22.94 2.86
C ARG A 88 1.26 -23.85 1.86
N GLN A 89 1.91 -24.85 1.30
CA GLN A 89 1.18 -25.92 0.59
C GLN A 89 0.62 -26.94 1.60
N GLY A 90 -0.52 -26.58 2.21
CA GLY A 90 -1.44 -27.56 2.79
C GLY A 90 -2.34 -28.09 1.69
N SER A 91 -2.22 -29.37 1.38
CA SER A 91 -3.02 -30.04 0.35
C SER A 91 -4.49 -30.13 0.77
N SER A 92 -5.36 -29.29 0.21
CA SER A 92 -6.78 -29.62 0.06
C SER A 92 -7.04 -29.95 -1.41
N SER A 93 -7.38 -31.21 -1.67
CA SER A 93 -7.86 -31.68 -2.96
C SER A 93 -9.25 -31.14 -3.21
N ASP A 94 -9.35 -29.89 -3.65
CA ASP A 94 -10.56 -29.41 -4.31
C ASP A 94 -10.15 -28.52 -5.48
N THR A 95 -10.46 -28.98 -6.67
CA THR A 95 -10.16 -28.37 -7.97
C THR A 95 -10.96 -27.09 -8.15
N VAL A 96 -10.48 -26.02 -7.52
CA VAL A 96 -10.68 -24.65 -7.97
C VAL A 96 -9.28 -24.08 -8.03
N GLU A 97 -8.76 -23.82 -9.23
CA GLU A 97 -7.54 -23.03 -9.43
C GLU A 97 -7.64 -21.80 -8.51
N PRO A 98 -6.86 -21.71 -7.42
CA PRO A 98 -6.82 -20.50 -6.64
C PRO A 98 -6.26 -19.47 -7.60
N SER A 99 -7.11 -18.52 -8.02
CA SER A 99 -6.70 -17.35 -8.79
C SER A 99 -5.36 -16.90 -8.23
N LYS A 100 -4.31 -17.05 -9.06
CA LYS A 100 -2.90 -16.88 -8.71
C LYS A 100 -2.77 -15.87 -7.56
N PRO A 101 -2.19 -16.25 -6.39
CA PRO A 101 -2.15 -15.33 -5.25
C PRO A 101 -1.58 -14.01 -5.75
N ARG A 102 -2.36 -12.92 -5.62
CA ARG A 102 -1.88 -11.56 -5.86
C ARG A 102 -0.63 -11.45 -5.01
N GLY A 103 0.55 -11.54 -5.63
CA GLY A 103 1.82 -11.81 -4.97
C GLY A 103 2.38 -10.60 -4.23
N GLY A 104 1.53 -9.92 -3.48
CA GLY A 104 1.85 -8.78 -2.65
C GLY A 104 2.09 -9.17 -1.21
N ALA A 105 2.50 -8.19 -0.40
CA ALA A 105 2.85 -8.43 1.00
C ALA A 105 1.70 -9.03 1.83
N HIS A 106 0.46 -8.57 1.60
CA HIS A 106 -0.75 -9.11 2.23
C HIS A 106 -1.56 -10.00 1.28
N GLU A 107 -2.21 -11.01 1.84
CA GLU A 107 -3.09 -11.96 1.14
C GLU A 107 -4.56 -11.82 1.54
N ASN A 108 -4.87 -10.87 2.42
CA ASN A 108 -6.22 -10.57 2.88
C ASN A 108 -6.33 -9.08 3.27
N CYS A 109 -7.55 -8.63 3.56
CA CYS A 109 -7.87 -7.24 3.87
C CYS A 109 -6.92 -6.66 4.93
N ILE A 110 -6.31 -5.52 4.61
CA ILE A 110 -5.52 -4.74 5.54
C ILE A 110 -6.50 -3.96 6.43
N THR A 111 -6.40 -4.17 7.74
CA THR A 111 -7.36 -3.63 8.71
C THR A 111 -6.84 -2.43 9.49
N CYS A 112 -5.52 -2.22 9.52
CA CYS A 112 -4.91 -1.12 10.24
C CYS A 112 -3.65 -0.63 9.53
N ILE A 113 -3.45 0.69 9.54
CA ILE A 113 -2.21 1.36 9.12
C ILE A 113 -1.75 2.32 10.23
N VAL A 114 -0.47 2.22 10.61
CA VAL A 114 0.08 3.01 11.74
C VAL A 114 1.42 3.64 11.32
N PRO A 115 1.62 4.95 11.55
CA PRO A 115 2.90 5.60 11.25
C PRO A 115 3.99 5.13 12.21
N LEU A 116 5.17 4.84 11.67
CA LEU A 116 6.38 4.56 12.45
C LEU A 116 7.22 5.84 12.48
N ARG A 117 6.86 6.75 13.39
CA ARG A 117 7.55 8.04 13.52
C ARG A 117 8.86 7.89 14.29
N LYS A 118 9.88 8.60 13.84
CA LYS A 118 11.10 8.83 14.59
C LYS A 118 11.12 10.30 15.03
N GLY A 119 10.86 10.57 16.31
CA GLY A 119 10.83 11.94 16.82
C GLY A 119 9.63 12.76 16.34
N SER A 120 9.84 14.08 16.17
CA SER A 120 8.81 15.07 15.85
C SER A 120 8.76 15.46 14.36
N GLU A 121 9.16 14.56 13.46
CA GLU A 121 9.08 14.81 12.02
C GLU A 121 7.63 14.97 11.56
N SER A 122 7.36 16.01 10.76
CA SER A 122 6.04 16.27 10.16
C SER A 122 5.69 15.29 9.04
N ILE A 123 6.71 14.70 8.41
CA ILE A 123 6.56 13.74 7.30
C ILE A 123 6.73 12.33 7.85
N VAL A 124 5.77 11.46 7.56
CA VAL A 124 5.87 10.02 7.88
C VAL A 124 6.64 9.33 6.77
N LYS A 125 7.83 8.81 7.09
CA LYS A 125 8.66 8.06 6.12
C LYS A 125 8.40 6.56 6.13
N ARG A 126 8.07 6.03 7.30
CA ARG A 126 7.82 4.59 7.51
C ARG A 126 6.49 4.39 8.19
N PHE A 127 5.82 3.30 7.85
CA PHE A 127 4.57 2.91 8.47
C PHE A 127 4.46 1.39 8.50
N SER A 128 3.57 0.87 9.34
CA SER A 128 3.24 -0.55 9.40
C SER A 128 1.78 -0.80 9.07
N THR A 129 1.50 -1.94 8.48
CA THR A 129 0.14 -2.43 8.23
C THR A 129 -0.07 -3.78 8.89
N SER A 130 -1.30 -4.05 9.32
CA SER A 130 -1.72 -5.39 9.76
C SER A 130 -2.95 -5.85 8.97
N GLY A 131 -3.00 -7.12 8.59
CA GLY A 131 -4.10 -7.69 7.83
C GLY A 131 -4.77 -8.89 8.48
N LEU A 132 -5.93 -9.28 7.94
CA LEU A 132 -6.65 -10.50 8.32
C LEU A 132 -5.91 -11.79 7.94
N ASP A 133 -4.80 -11.67 7.22
CA ASP A 133 -3.86 -12.74 6.92
C ASP A 133 -2.86 -13.01 8.07
N GLY A 134 -2.97 -12.26 9.18
CA GLY A 134 -2.10 -12.40 10.34
C GLY A 134 -0.69 -11.82 10.13
N LYS A 135 -0.47 -11.10 9.03
CA LYS A 135 0.83 -10.46 8.74
C LYS A 135 0.87 -9.05 9.31
N ILE A 136 2.04 -8.65 9.76
CA ILE A 136 2.42 -7.26 10.02
C ILE A 136 3.55 -6.91 9.04
N VAL A 137 3.35 -5.89 8.23
CA VAL A 137 4.30 -5.48 7.18
C VAL A 137 4.76 -4.06 7.45
N VAL A 138 6.07 -3.83 7.35
CA VAL A 138 6.67 -2.50 7.48
C VAL A 138 7.04 -1.97 6.10
N TRP A 139 6.62 -0.75 5.81
CA TRP A 139 6.83 -0.06 4.55
C TRP A 139 7.75 1.14 4.76
N ASP A 140 8.57 1.42 3.76
CA ASP A 140 9.48 2.57 3.75
C ASP A 140 9.28 3.39 2.47
N LEU A 141 8.63 4.55 2.62
CA LEU A 141 8.25 5.41 1.50
C LEU A 141 9.46 5.96 0.73
N GLU A 142 10.64 6.06 1.35
CA GLU A 142 11.84 6.52 0.64
C GLU A 142 12.21 5.58 -0.52
N ASN A 143 11.86 4.29 -0.43
CA ASN A 143 12.08 3.32 -1.51
C ASN A 143 11.03 3.41 -2.62
N HIS A 144 9.90 4.07 -2.38
CA HIS A 144 8.74 4.03 -3.27
C HIS A 144 8.36 5.40 -3.84
N ILE A 145 8.74 6.52 -3.21
CA ILE A 145 8.29 7.87 -3.59
C ILE A 145 9.43 8.88 -3.41
N THR A 146 9.64 9.74 -4.39
CA THR A 146 10.43 10.97 -4.19
C THR A 146 9.54 11.97 -3.47
N ILE A 147 9.74 12.14 -2.16
CA ILE A 147 9.02 13.14 -1.37
C ILE A 147 9.73 14.49 -1.60
N PRO A 148 9.11 15.47 -2.27
CA PRO A 148 9.69 16.82 -2.32
C PRO A 148 9.75 17.39 -0.90
N LYS A 149 10.90 17.99 -0.56
CA LYS A 149 11.15 18.60 0.75
C LYS A 149 10.30 19.84 0.96
#